data_AF-A0A944YY74-F1
#
_entry.id   AF-A0A944YY74-F1
#
_cell.length_a   1.000
_cell.length_b   1.000
_cell.length_c   1.000
_cell.angle_alpha   90.00
_cell.angle_beta   90.00
_cell.angle_gamma   90.00
#
_symmetry.space_group_name_H-M   'P 1'
#
loop_
_entity.id
_entity.type
_entity.pdbx_description
1 polymer ?
#
loop_
_entity_poly.entity_id
_entity_poly.type
_entity_poly.pdbx_seq_one_letter_code
_entity_poly.pdbx_strand_id
1 'polypeptide(L)'
;MKLNRYLCLVLCFAWGGNGYAASSGQSVSVQYGTVISASPVDLKSGAVPAGALIGGTLGYASAKGKSSSKKNRNAIIGGLAGSAIARRSRGDTRGTLYGVDLGSNGGIQVASNQLEIKIGDCVAIERSGDSTNIRRMSAGYCEPKYQVAREAIHDEAIGEASECIQAKQALLASTTVQAAELAAMKVNLLCND
;
A
#
# COMPACT_ATOMS: atom_id res chain seq x y z
N MET A 1 58.56 -22.90 -8.03
CA MET A 1 57.89 -23.70 -9.09
C MET A 1 56.42 -23.32 -9.05
N LYS A 2 55.90 -22.37 -9.85
CA LYS A 2 55.45 -22.47 -11.27
C LYS A 2 54.48 -23.63 -11.55
N LEU A 3 53.17 -23.34 -11.55
CA LEU A 3 52.16 -23.49 -12.64
C LEU A 3 50.75 -23.43 -12.01
N ASN A 4 49.62 -22.96 -12.56
CA ASN A 4 49.16 -22.05 -13.62
C ASN A 4 47.78 -22.59 -14.09
N ARG A 5 46.85 -21.69 -14.45
CA ARG A 5 45.58 -21.89 -15.21
C ARG A 5 44.48 -22.65 -14.42
N TYR A 6 43.28 -22.11 -14.21
CA TYR A 6 42.39 -21.61 -15.24
C TYR A 6 41.57 -20.38 -14.84
N LEU A 7 41.60 -19.42 -15.75
CA LEU A 7 40.74 -18.26 -15.92
C LEU A 7 39.34 -18.76 -16.34
N CYS A 8 38.32 -18.55 -15.52
CA CYS A 8 36.92 -18.70 -15.94
C CYS A 8 36.30 -17.29 -16.00
N LEU A 9 36.45 -16.67 -17.16
CA LEU A 9 35.78 -15.42 -17.54
C LEU A 9 34.29 -15.73 -17.75
N VAL A 10 33.47 -15.54 -16.73
CA VAL A 10 32.01 -15.50 -16.89
C VAL A 10 31.63 -14.09 -17.30
N LEU A 11 31.44 -13.91 -18.61
CA LEU A 11 30.74 -12.77 -19.20
C LEU A 11 29.26 -12.83 -18.80
N CYS A 12 28.91 -12.19 -17.69
CA CYS A 12 27.52 -11.82 -17.44
C CYS A 12 27.14 -10.71 -18.43
N PHE A 13 26.42 -11.08 -19.48
CA PHE A 13 25.64 -10.15 -20.29
C PHE A 13 24.68 -9.40 -19.36
N ALA A 14 24.97 -8.12 -19.11
CA ALA A 14 24.04 -7.21 -18.46
C ALA A 14 22.93 -6.87 -19.45
N TRP A 15 21.91 -7.72 -19.52
CA TRP A 15 20.62 -7.32 -20.06
C TRP A 15 19.92 -6.47 -18.99
N GLY A 16 19.74 -5.20 -19.31
CA GLY A 16 18.97 -4.24 -18.52
C GLY A 16 17.50 -4.62 -18.51
N GLY A 17 17.13 -5.57 -17.66
CA GLY A 17 15.77 -5.66 -17.14
C GLY A 17 15.62 -4.63 -16.04
N ASN A 18 14.77 -3.63 -16.24
CA ASN A 18 14.20 -2.86 -15.13
C ASN A 18 13.25 -3.79 -14.35
N GLY A 19 13.82 -4.82 -13.70
CA GLY A 19 13.13 -5.54 -12.65
C GLY A 19 13.20 -4.66 -11.41
N TYR A 20 12.06 -4.12 -10.99
CA TYR A 20 11.95 -3.52 -9.67
C TYR A 20 12.29 -4.61 -8.66
N ALA A 21 13.51 -4.58 -8.13
CA ALA A 21 13.94 -5.47 -7.07
C ALA A 21 13.01 -5.22 -5.89
N ALA A 22 12.14 -6.19 -5.59
CA ALA A 22 11.36 -6.19 -4.37
C ALA A 22 12.32 -5.97 -3.19
N SER A 23 12.04 -4.97 -2.36
CA SER A 23 12.83 -4.70 -1.17
C SER A 23 12.89 -5.99 -0.32
N SER A 24 14.10 -6.55 -0.19
CA SER A 24 14.38 -7.88 0.32
C SER A 24 14.29 -7.98 1.85
N GLY A 25 13.13 -7.66 2.44
CA GLY A 25 12.98 -7.77 3.90
C GLY A 25 11.57 -7.69 4.48
N GLN A 26 10.55 -7.31 3.72
CA GLN A 26 9.16 -7.26 4.22
C GLN A 26 8.27 -8.10 3.33
N SER A 27 7.75 -9.22 3.85
CA SER A 27 6.81 -10.06 3.14
C SER A 27 5.52 -9.28 2.86
N VAL A 28 5.11 -9.24 1.60
CA VAL A 28 3.82 -8.71 1.18
C VAL A 28 2.80 -9.85 1.28
N SER A 29 1.61 -9.56 1.82
CA SER A 29 0.50 -10.52 1.84
C SER A 29 -0.77 -9.87 1.31
N VAL A 30 -1.58 -10.64 0.59
CA VAL A 30 -2.87 -10.22 0.05
C VAL A 30 -3.93 -11.18 0.56
N GLN A 31 -5.01 -10.64 1.14
CA GLN A 31 -6.17 -11.42 1.60
C GLN A 31 -7.44 -10.81 1.04
N TYR A 32 -8.42 -11.65 0.72
CA TYR A 32 -9.70 -11.19 0.19
C TYR A 32 -10.80 -11.34 1.23
N GLY A 33 -11.76 -10.42 1.23
CA GLY A 33 -12.92 -10.49 2.10
C GLY A 33 -14.04 -9.56 1.67
N THR A 34 -15.19 -9.72 2.31
CA THR A 34 -16.39 -8.94 2.02
C THR A 34 -16.57 -7.87 3.08
N VAL A 35 -16.86 -6.65 2.66
CA VAL A 35 -17.14 -5.54 3.59
C VAL A 35 -18.49 -5.77 4.25
N ILE A 36 -18.51 -5.89 5.58
CA ILE A 36 -19.71 -6.13 6.38
C ILE A 36 -20.14 -4.91 7.19
N SER A 37 -19.25 -3.93 7.37
CA SER A 37 -19.57 -2.65 7.99
C SER A 37 -18.70 -1.53 7.43
N ALA A 38 -19.23 -0.31 7.43
CA ALA A 38 -18.53 0.89 7.00
C ALA A 38 -19.01 2.06 7.85
N SER A 39 -18.15 2.55 8.74
CA SER A 39 -18.48 3.64 9.66
C SER A 39 -17.53 4.82 9.45
N PRO A 40 -18.02 6.06 9.28
CA PRO A 40 -17.14 7.22 9.23
C PRO A 40 -16.42 7.36 10.58
N VAL A 41 -15.10 7.59 10.53
CA VAL A 41 -14.26 7.77 11.72
C VAL A 41 -13.34 8.95 11.54
N ASP A 42 -13.12 9.71 12.61
CA ASP A 42 -12.03 10.68 12.66
C ASP A 42 -10.74 9.98 13.09
N LEU A 43 -9.83 9.80 12.14
CA LEU A 43 -8.56 9.10 12.29
C LEU A 43 -7.57 9.81 13.24
N LYS A 44 -7.84 11.07 13.65
CA LYS A 44 -7.02 11.80 14.63
C LYS A 44 -7.53 11.75 16.06
N SER A 45 -8.79 11.37 16.29
CA SER A 45 -9.43 11.51 17.61
C SER A 45 -9.29 10.29 18.51
N GLY A 46 -8.51 9.28 18.11
CA GLY A 46 -8.48 7.98 18.80
C GLY A 46 -9.73 7.13 18.55
N ALA A 47 -10.60 7.53 17.61
CA ALA A 47 -11.80 6.80 17.22
C ALA A 47 -11.51 5.51 16.42
N VAL A 48 -10.26 5.26 16.04
CA VAL A 48 -9.81 3.98 15.46
C VAL A 48 -9.58 2.99 16.60
N PRO A 49 -10.33 1.87 16.68
CA PRO A 49 -10.16 0.90 17.74
C PRO A 49 -8.73 0.37 17.84
N ALA A 50 -8.28 0.07 19.06
CA ALA A 50 -7.01 -0.63 19.26
C ALA A 50 -7.04 -1.96 18.49
N GLY A 51 -6.06 -2.18 17.60
CA GLY A 51 -5.97 -3.37 16.75
C GLY A 51 -6.59 -3.23 15.36
N ALA A 52 -7.25 -2.10 15.04
CA ALA A 52 -7.64 -1.82 13.65
C ALA A 52 -6.41 -1.51 12.79
N LEU A 53 -6.39 -2.06 11.58
CA LEU A 53 -5.34 -1.83 10.61
C LEU A 53 -5.52 -0.43 10.02
N ILE A 54 -4.45 0.37 9.99
CA ILE A 54 -4.51 1.72 9.43
C ILE A 54 -3.93 1.68 8.03
N GLY A 55 -4.82 1.77 7.04
CA GLY A 55 -4.48 1.76 5.63
C GLY A 55 -4.12 3.14 5.05
N GLY A 56 -3.54 3.13 3.86
CA GLY A 56 -3.26 4.33 3.07
C GLY A 56 -2.04 5.13 3.56
N THR A 57 -1.93 6.38 3.11
CA THR A 57 -0.84 7.30 3.52
C THR A 57 -0.90 7.69 5.00
N LEU A 58 -1.99 7.34 5.69
CA LEU A 58 -2.27 7.65 7.09
C LEU A 58 -1.53 6.72 8.06
N GLY A 59 -1.41 5.42 7.75
CA GLY A 59 -0.66 4.46 8.58
C GLY A 59 0.80 4.87 8.77
N TYR A 60 1.40 5.47 7.74
CA TYR A 60 2.77 5.96 7.77
C TYR A 60 2.94 7.38 8.31
N ALA A 61 1.88 8.21 8.34
CA ALA A 61 1.91 9.52 9.01
C ALA A 61 1.90 9.38 10.55
N SER A 62 1.29 8.31 11.04
CA SER A 62 1.19 7.97 12.47
C SER A 62 2.40 7.19 13.00
N ALA A 63 3.21 6.59 12.12
CA ALA A 63 4.43 5.87 12.50
C ALA A 63 5.46 6.83 13.15
N LYS A 64 5.85 6.53 14.40
CA LYS A 64 6.74 7.36 15.22
C LYS A 64 8.17 7.41 14.66
N GLY A 65 8.50 8.44 13.87
CA GLY A 65 9.88 8.81 13.50
C GLY A 65 10.31 10.17 14.09
N LYS A 66 11.48 10.22 14.75
CA LYS A 66 12.09 11.43 15.36
C LYS A 66 12.87 12.29 14.33
N SER A 67 12.68 13.61 14.44
CA SER A 67 13.58 14.72 14.03
C SER A 67 13.92 14.96 12.54
N SER A 68 14.07 16.24 12.16
CA SER A 68 14.39 16.80 10.82
C SER A 68 13.40 16.52 9.68
N SER A 69 13.15 15.25 9.31
CA SER A 69 12.32 14.89 8.15
C SER A 69 10.86 15.36 8.25
N LYS A 70 10.32 15.53 9.45
CA LYS A 70 8.96 16.08 9.66
C LYS A 70 8.83 17.53 9.24
N LYS A 71 9.89 18.35 9.38
CA LYS A 71 9.83 19.78 9.07
C LYS A 71 9.81 20.00 7.55
N ASN A 72 10.64 19.28 6.82
CA ASN A 72 10.63 19.29 5.36
C ASN A 72 9.37 18.63 4.80
N ARG A 73 8.90 17.50 5.35
CA ARG A 73 7.60 16.93 4.97
C ARG A 73 6.46 17.91 5.18
N ASN A 74 6.38 18.58 6.33
CA ASN A 74 5.31 19.54 6.59
C ASN A 74 5.40 20.77 5.66
N ALA A 75 6.60 21.21 5.30
CA ALA A 75 6.80 22.28 4.32
C ALA A 75 6.39 21.86 2.90
N ILE A 76 6.67 20.62 2.48
CA ILE A 76 6.26 20.07 1.18
C ILE A 76 4.74 19.83 1.16
N ILE A 77 4.18 19.24 2.22
CA ILE A 77 2.73 19.06 2.42
C ILE A 77 2.02 20.42 2.42
N GLY A 78 2.67 21.44 2.99
CA GLY A 78 2.25 22.85 2.98
C GLY A 78 2.39 23.52 1.60
N GLY A 79 3.39 23.20 0.80
CA GLY A 79 3.54 23.70 -0.58
C GLY A 79 2.55 23.05 -1.53
N LEU A 80 2.26 21.78 -1.29
CA LEU A 80 1.15 21.08 -1.92
C LEU A 80 -0.20 21.61 -1.42
N ALA A 81 -0.29 22.42 -0.33
CA ALA A 81 -1.52 22.85 0.40
C ALA A 81 -2.67 23.35 -0.51
N GLY A 82 -2.32 23.84 -1.69
CA GLY A 82 -3.25 24.33 -2.70
C GLY A 82 -3.61 23.34 -3.83
N SER A 83 -2.83 22.28 -4.07
CA SER A 83 -3.04 21.40 -5.23
C SER A 83 -4.19 20.41 -5.01
N ALA A 84 -4.93 20.09 -6.09
CA ALA A 84 -6.08 19.18 -6.04
C ALA A 84 -5.69 17.76 -5.60
N ILE A 85 -4.52 17.29 -6.02
CA ILE A 85 -3.91 16.01 -5.59
C ILE A 85 -3.74 16.00 -4.08
N ALA A 86 -3.26 17.11 -3.54
CA ALA A 86 -3.01 17.19 -2.13
C ALA A 86 -4.22 17.66 -1.31
N ARG A 87 -5.31 18.14 -1.92
CA ARG A 87 -6.63 18.20 -1.25
C ARG A 87 -7.25 16.81 -1.10
N ARG A 88 -6.96 15.90 -2.03
CA ARG A 88 -7.29 14.47 -1.93
C ARG A 88 -6.37 13.73 -0.92
N SER A 89 -5.15 14.22 -0.71
CA SER A 89 -4.16 13.65 0.24
C SER A 89 -4.12 14.32 1.61
N ARG A 90 -4.46 15.62 1.73
CA ARG A 90 -4.49 16.37 3.00
C ARG A 90 -5.81 16.14 3.70
N GLY A 91 -5.72 15.40 4.79
CA GLY A 91 -6.28 15.90 6.04
C GLY A 91 -7.80 15.97 6.09
N ASP A 92 -8.50 15.26 5.21
CA ASP A 92 -9.74 14.67 5.67
C ASP A 92 -9.34 13.56 6.65
N THR A 93 -9.36 13.91 7.93
CA THR A 93 -9.19 12.92 8.98
C THR A 93 -10.43 12.04 9.07
N ARG A 94 -11.52 12.40 8.37
CA ARG A 94 -12.64 11.50 8.13
C ARG A 94 -12.15 10.40 7.18
N GLY A 95 -11.89 9.24 7.76
CA GLY A 95 -11.80 7.98 7.03
C GLY A 95 -13.06 7.17 7.22
N THR A 96 -13.07 5.97 6.66
CA THR A 96 -14.05 4.95 6.97
C THR A 96 -13.34 3.80 7.67
N LEU A 97 -13.92 3.33 8.76
CA LEU A 97 -13.57 2.09 9.41
C LEU A 97 -14.40 0.98 8.75
N TYR A 98 -13.74 0.17 7.94
CA TYR A 98 -14.34 -0.97 7.27
C TYR A 98 -14.21 -2.20 8.16
N GLY A 99 -15.32 -2.85 8.48
CA GLY A 99 -15.32 -4.23 8.95
C GLY A 99 -15.31 -5.15 7.74
N VAL A 100 -14.34 -6.05 7.67
CA VAL A 100 -14.17 -6.99 6.56
C VAL A 100 -14.23 -8.41 7.11
N ASP A 101 -15.13 -9.21 6.56
CA ASP A 101 -15.22 -10.64 6.81
C ASP A 101 -14.28 -11.38 5.84
N LEU A 102 -13.28 -12.07 6.38
CA LEU A 102 -12.33 -12.90 5.63
C LEU A 102 -12.75 -14.38 5.58
N GLY A 103 -14.00 -14.69 5.93
CA GLY A 103 -14.54 -16.04 5.99
C GLY A 103 -13.92 -16.84 7.13
N SER A 104 -13.30 -17.98 6.83
CA SER A 104 -12.65 -18.85 7.83
C SER A 104 -11.53 -18.16 8.61
N ASN A 105 -10.98 -17.07 8.07
CA ASN A 105 -9.93 -16.28 8.70
C ASN A 105 -10.48 -15.20 9.67
N GLY A 106 -11.80 -15.15 9.86
CA GLY A 106 -12.48 -14.24 10.79
C GLY A 106 -12.65 -12.82 10.26
N GLY A 107 -13.06 -11.91 11.14
CA GLY A 107 -13.27 -10.50 10.82
C GLY A 107 -12.07 -9.63 11.16
N ILE A 108 -11.81 -8.61 10.34
CA ILE A 108 -10.82 -7.55 10.63
C ILE A 108 -11.47 -6.18 10.52
N GLN A 109 -10.80 -5.17 11.07
CA GLN A 109 -11.16 -3.77 10.88
C GLN A 109 -10.02 -3.03 10.18
N VAL A 110 -10.34 -2.29 9.13
CA VAL A 110 -9.38 -1.49 8.35
C VAL A 110 -9.88 -0.06 8.25
N ALA A 111 -9.12 0.87 8.80
CA ALA A 111 -9.36 2.30 8.67
C ALA A 111 -8.66 2.80 7.40
N SER A 112 -9.41 3.34 6.44
CA SER A 112 -8.84 3.88 5.20
C SER A 112 -9.55 5.17 4.77
N ASN A 113 -8.83 6.03 4.04
CA ASN A 113 -9.37 7.19 3.36
C ASN A 113 -9.73 6.91 1.90
N GLN A 114 -9.66 5.65 1.45
CA GLN A 114 -10.18 5.24 0.16
C GLN A 114 -11.69 5.42 0.14
N LEU A 115 -12.12 6.24 -0.81
CA LEU A 115 -13.51 6.47 -1.13
C LEU A 115 -13.96 5.38 -2.10
N GLU A 116 -15.27 5.17 -2.19
CA GLU A 116 -15.92 4.23 -3.11
C GLU A 116 -15.95 2.76 -2.66
N ILE A 117 -15.46 2.36 -1.48
CA ILE A 117 -15.77 1.04 -0.89
C ILE A 117 -17.11 1.10 -0.14
N LYS A 118 -17.95 0.09 -0.33
CA LYS A 118 -19.31 -0.03 0.21
C LYS A 118 -19.50 -1.38 0.91
N ILE A 119 -20.48 -1.43 1.80
CA ILE A 119 -20.93 -2.70 2.39
C ILE A 119 -21.38 -3.64 1.27
N GLY A 120 -20.92 -4.89 1.33
CA GLY A 120 -21.16 -5.92 0.32
C GLY A 120 -20.09 -6.02 -0.76
N ASP A 121 -19.16 -5.06 -0.86
CA ASP A 121 -18.06 -5.15 -1.82
C ASP A 121 -17.06 -6.24 -1.43
N CYS A 122 -16.51 -6.91 -2.45
CA CYS A 122 -15.28 -7.67 -2.29
C CYS A 122 -14.08 -6.73 -2.26
N VAL A 123 -13.17 -6.95 -1.32
CA VAL A 123 -11.95 -6.15 -1.16
C VAL A 123 -10.71 -7.01 -1.01
N ALA A 124 -9.59 -6.51 -1.51
CA ALA A 124 -8.26 -7.01 -1.20
C ALA A 124 -7.65 -6.21 -0.03
N ILE A 125 -7.04 -6.92 0.91
CA ILE A 125 -6.33 -6.38 2.07
C ILE A 125 -4.86 -6.73 1.90
N GLU A 126 -4.06 -5.71 1.61
CA GLU A 126 -2.64 -5.86 1.28
C GLU A 126 -1.80 -5.36 2.46
N ARG A 127 -0.84 -6.17 2.92
CA ARG A 127 -0.03 -5.83 4.10
C ARG A 127 1.45 -6.04 3.82
N SER A 128 2.26 -5.11 4.33
CA SER A 128 3.72 -5.25 4.39
C SER A 128 4.27 -4.37 5.51
N GLY A 129 4.86 -5.00 6.54
CA GLY A 129 5.26 -4.29 7.76
C GLY A 129 4.10 -3.49 8.36
N ASP A 130 4.30 -2.19 8.54
CA ASP A 130 3.29 -1.25 9.06
C ASP A 130 2.34 -0.71 7.96
N SER A 131 2.52 -1.09 6.69
CA SER A 131 1.62 -0.71 5.60
C SER A 131 0.38 -1.59 5.58
N THR A 132 -0.78 -0.98 5.45
CA THR A 132 -1.99 -1.65 4.97
C THR A 132 -2.57 -0.92 3.76
N ASN A 133 -3.09 -1.66 2.79
CA ASN A 133 -3.96 -1.16 1.74
C ASN A 133 -5.27 -1.93 1.77
N ILE A 134 -6.37 -1.27 1.42
CA ILE A 134 -7.65 -1.92 1.16
C ILE A 134 -8.16 -1.43 -0.19
N ARG A 135 -8.37 -2.29 -1.18
CA ARG A 135 -8.95 -1.85 -2.46
C ARG A 135 -10.13 -2.70 -2.86
N ARG A 136 -11.11 -2.09 -3.53
CA ARG A 136 -12.26 -2.82 -4.08
C ARG A 136 -11.76 -3.75 -5.17
N MET A 137 -12.37 -4.93 -5.24
CA MET A 137 -12.08 -5.97 -6.23
C MET A 137 -13.35 -6.40 -6.94
N SER A 138 -13.19 -7.11 -8.05
CA SER A 138 -14.27 -7.91 -8.64
C SER A 138 -14.86 -8.86 -7.60
N ALA A 139 -16.18 -9.02 -7.57
CA ALA A 139 -16.87 -9.93 -6.64
C ALA A 139 -16.31 -11.37 -6.68
N GLY A 140 -15.82 -11.81 -7.85
CA GLY A 140 -15.24 -13.13 -8.03
C GLY A 140 -14.02 -13.41 -7.14
N TYR A 141 -13.32 -12.37 -6.66
CA TYR A 141 -12.22 -12.52 -5.70
C TYR A 141 -12.67 -13.02 -4.33
N CYS A 142 -13.96 -12.91 -3.99
CA CYS A 142 -14.51 -13.35 -2.71
C CYS A 142 -15.40 -14.59 -2.84
N GLU A 143 -15.64 -15.08 -4.06
CA GLU A 143 -16.48 -16.25 -4.30
C GLU A 143 -15.68 -17.56 -4.18
N PRO A 144 -16.08 -18.51 -3.30
CA PRO A 144 -15.32 -19.75 -3.08
C PRO A 144 -15.11 -20.59 -4.35
N LYS A 145 -16.08 -20.60 -5.26
CA LYS A 145 -16.01 -21.35 -6.54
C LYS A 145 -14.88 -20.88 -7.46
N TYR A 146 -14.33 -19.68 -7.28
CA TYR A 146 -13.22 -19.16 -8.07
C TYR A 146 -11.87 -19.24 -7.35
N GLN A 147 -11.79 -20.00 -6.24
CA GLN A 147 -10.54 -20.16 -5.48
C GLN A 147 -9.35 -20.57 -6.36
N VAL A 148 -9.51 -21.59 -7.21
CA VAL A 148 -8.44 -22.06 -8.10
C VAL A 148 -7.95 -20.95 -9.04
N ALA A 149 -8.86 -20.12 -9.58
CA ALA A 149 -8.49 -19.01 -10.44
C ALA A 149 -7.72 -17.91 -9.67
N ARG A 150 -8.10 -17.63 -8.42
CA ARG A 150 -7.39 -16.67 -7.56
C ARG A 150 -6.00 -17.16 -7.17
N GLU A 151 -5.87 -18.44 -6.85
CA GLU A 151 -4.58 -19.05 -6.52
C GLU A 151 -3.63 -19.02 -7.71
N ALA A 152 -4.14 -19.20 -8.93
CA ALA A 152 -3.35 -19.14 -10.15
C ALA A 152 -2.78 -17.75 -10.48
N ILE A 153 -3.36 -16.67 -9.93
CA ILE A 153 -2.89 -15.29 -10.13
C ILE A 153 -2.37 -14.63 -8.84
N HIS A 154 -2.11 -15.45 -7.81
CA HIS A 154 -1.80 -14.96 -6.47
C HIS A 154 -0.46 -14.21 -6.43
N ASP A 155 0.53 -14.67 -7.19
CA ASP A 155 1.85 -14.04 -7.23
C ASP A 155 1.81 -12.68 -7.96
N GLU A 156 0.96 -12.55 -8.97
CA GLU A 156 0.65 -11.29 -9.64
C GLU A 156 0.00 -10.31 -8.66
N ALA A 157 -0.97 -10.76 -7.87
CA ALA A 157 -1.60 -9.93 -6.84
C ALA A 157 -0.59 -9.45 -5.78
N ILE A 158 0.38 -10.30 -5.38
CA ILE A 158 1.49 -9.91 -4.52
C ILE A 158 2.37 -8.85 -5.19
N GLY A 159 2.67 -9.02 -6.48
CA GLY A 159 3.43 -8.06 -7.28
C GLY A 159 2.81 -6.67 -7.29
N GLU A 160 1.53 -6.58 -7.64
CA GLU A 160 0.77 -5.31 -7.64
C GLU A 160 0.75 -4.65 -6.25
N ALA A 161 0.45 -5.43 -5.21
CA ALA A 161 0.45 -4.95 -3.82
C ALA A 161 1.83 -4.39 -3.43
N SER A 162 2.91 -5.08 -3.83
CA SER A 162 4.29 -4.62 -3.61
C SER A 162 4.54 -3.28 -4.30
N GLU A 163 4.10 -3.10 -5.54
CA GLU A 163 4.27 -1.85 -6.29
C GLU A 163 3.48 -0.69 -5.68
N CYS A 164 2.25 -0.93 -5.24
CA CYS A 164 1.45 0.04 -4.48
C CYS A 164 2.20 0.50 -3.21
N ILE A 165 2.73 -0.45 -2.44
CA ILE A 165 3.44 -0.16 -1.19
C ILE A 165 4.72 0.65 -1.46
N GLN A 166 5.48 0.29 -2.49
CA GLN A 166 6.65 1.04 -2.91
C GLN A 166 6.29 2.46 -3.37
N ALA A 167 5.17 2.65 -4.07
CA ALA A 167 4.68 3.97 -4.46
C ALA A 167 4.35 4.84 -3.24
N LYS A 168 3.72 4.25 -2.21
CA LYS A 168 3.48 4.92 -0.92
C LYS A 168 4.78 5.34 -0.24
N GLN A 169 5.79 4.46 -0.23
CA GLN A 169 7.11 4.79 0.33
C GLN A 169 7.79 5.94 -0.43
N ALA A 170 7.72 5.93 -1.76
CA ALA A 170 8.29 7.00 -2.61
C ALA A 170 7.61 8.36 -2.35
N LEU A 171 6.29 8.38 -2.17
CA LEU A 171 5.56 9.59 -1.79
C LEU A 171 6.05 10.16 -0.45
N LEU A 172 6.30 9.30 0.54
CA LEU A 172 6.76 9.71 1.86
C LEU A 172 8.23 10.17 1.90
N ALA A 173 9.04 9.63 0.99
CA ALA A 173 10.44 9.98 0.80
C ALA A 173 10.64 11.24 -0.05
N SER A 174 9.60 11.73 -0.71
CA SER A 174 9.68 12.90 -1.59
C SER A 174 10.11 14.16 -0.84
N THR A 175 11.11 14.86 -1.38
CA THR A 175 11.69 16.08 -0.79
C THR A 175 11.31 17.36 -1.55
N THR A 176 10.56 17.24 -2.65
CA THR A 176 10.06 18.37 -3.45
C THR A 176 8.56 18.23 -3.73
N VAL A 177 7.92 19.35 -4.03
CA VAL A 177 6.48 19.40 -4.37
C VAL A 177 6.21 18.57 -5.63
N GLN A 178 6.99 18.77 -6.70
CA GLN A 178 6.80 18.06 -7.98
C GLN A 178 6.97 16.55 -7.83
N ALA A 179 7.99 16.10 -7.07
CA ALA A 179 8.18 14.68 -6.81
C ALA A 179 7.01 14.07 -6.04
N ALA A 180 6.49 14.80 -5.05
CA ALA A 180 5.36 14.36 -4.26
C ALA A 180 4.05 14.32 -5.08
N GLU A 181 3.82 15.22 -6.03
CA GLU A 181 2.64 15.15 -6.92
C GLU A 181 2.70 13.93 -7.83
N LEU A 182 3.85 13.65 -8.45
CA LEU A 182 4.04 12.46 -9.28
C LEU A 182 3.91 11.17 -8.46
N ALA A 183 4.50 11.13 -7.26
CA ALA A 183 4.40 9.99 -6.38
C ALA A 183 2.97 9.78 -5.87
N ALA A 184 2.22 10.85 -5.59
CA ALA A 184 0.80 10.75 -5.21
C ALA A 184 -0.07 10.25 -6.37
N MET A 185 0.21 10.68 -7.61
CA MET A 185 -0.43 10.10 -8.79
C MET A 185 -0.08 8.62 -8.96
N LYS A 186 1.18 8.22 -8.75
CA LYS A 186 1.60 6.82 -8.78
C LYS A 186 0.85 5.98 -7.75
N VAL A 187 0.69 6.48 -6.52
CA VAL A 187 -0.13 5.83 -5.48
C VAL A 187 -1.56 5.68 -5.97
N ASN A 188 -2.16 6.71 -6.55
CA ASN A 188 -3.54 6.63 -7.03
C ASN A 188 -3.72 5.58 -8.14
N LEU A 189 -2.75 5.45 -9.04
CA LEU A 189 -2.79 4.50 -10.15
C LEU A 189 -2.55 3.05 -9.72
N LEU A 190 -1.75 2.81 -8.67
CA LEU A 190 -1.37 1.46 -8.25
C LEU A 190 -2.15 0.93 -7.04
N CYS A 191 -2.78 1.82 -6.25
CA CYS A 191 -3.41 1.43 -4.99
C CYS A 191 -4.94 1.57 -4.97
N ASN A 192 -5.53 2.24 -5.96
CA ASN A 192 -6.94 2.58 -6.05
C ASN A 192 -7.55 2.19 -7.41
N ASP A 193 -6.97 1.20 -8.08
CA ASP A 193 -7.44 0.69 -9.37
C ASP A 193 -8.75 -0.10 -9.27
#